data_AF-D3G1X0-F1
#
_entry.id   AF-D3G1X0-F1
#
_cell.length_a   1.000
_cell.length_b   1.000
_cell.length_c   1.000
_cell.angle_alpha   90.00
_cell.angle_beta   90.00
_cell.angle_gamma   90.00
#
_symmetry.space_group_name_H-M   'P 1'
#
loop_
_entity.id
_entity.type
_entity.pdbx_description
1 polymer ?
#
loop_
_entity_poly.entity_id
_entity_poly.type
_entity_poly.pdbx_seq_one_letter_code
_entity_poly.pdbx_strand_id
1 'polypeptide(L)'
;MEDRLVHTVVKVSILNRSHMGEGFSKFQVDDQGRIINRHYAIRSATKDGVRDAISYFGIGKSFNDTVKINKAPDVEEHETLFENRTCIKCNISLSDDDRKELNRLKIKFDYCIDHIPKHFKK
;
A
#
# COMPACT_ATOMS: atom_id res chain seq x y z
N MET A 1 31.35 2.49 17.75
CA MET A 1 30.23 1.70 18.31
C MET A 1 29.69 0.84 17.20
N GLU A 2 29.77 -0.48 17.33
CA GLU A 2 29.12 -1.38 16.37
C GLU A 2 27.60 -1.23 16.51
N ASP A 3 26.94 -0.87 15.41
CA ASP A 3 25.48 -0.79 15.37
C ASP A 3 24.91 -2.20 15.57
N ARG A 4 24.40 -2.47 16.78
CA ARG A 4 23.75 -3.75 17.10
C ARG A 4 22.37 -3.75 16.44
N LEU A 5 22.29 -4.43 15.30
CA LEU A 5 21.09 -4.53 14.48
C LEU A 5 20.57 -5.97 14.41
N VAL A 6 19.26 -6.07 14.28
CA VAL A 6 18.56 -7.30 13.91
C VAL A 6 18.26 -7.23 12.43
N HIS A 7 18.69 -8.25 11.71
CA HIS A 7 18.29 -8.51 10.34
C HIS A 7 17.41 -9.75 10.31
N THR A 8 16.25 -9.66 9.67
CA THR A 8 15.35 -10.80 9.45
C THR A 8 14.97 -10.89 7.99
N VAL A 9 15.03 -12.10 7.43
CA VAL A 9 14.56 -12.42 6.09
C VAL A 9 13.27 -13.22 6.21
N VAL A 10 12.22 -12.80 5.51
CA VAL A 10 10.90 -13.42 5.56
C VAL A 10 10.48 -13.83 4.16
N LYS A 11 9.93 -15.05 4.02
CA LYS A 11 9.34 -15.52 2.76
C LYS A 11 7.82 -15.50 2.87
N VAL A 12 7.15 -14.77 1.98
CA VAL A 12 5.69 -14.77 1.85
C VAL A 12 5.30 -15.51 0.58
N SER A 13 4.30 -16.38 0.68
CA SER A 13 3.78 -17.18 -0.45
C SER A 13 2.28 -16.96 -0.60
N ILE A 14 1.85 -16.46 -1.77
CA ILE A 14 0.45 -16.20 -2.13
C ILE A 14 0.19 -16.86 -3.48
N LEU A 15 -0.81 -17.74 -3.56
CA LEU A 15 -1.23 -18.40 -4.81
C LEU A 15 -0.05 -19.01 -5.61
N ASN A 16 0.81 -19.79 -4.95
CA ASN A 16 2.02 -20.42 -5.50
C ASN A 16 3.10 -19.47 -6.03
N ARG A 17 2.97 -18.16 -5.85
CA ARG A 17 4.06 -17.19 -6.03
C ARG A 17 4.64 -16.86 -4.68
N SER A 18 5.97 -16.83 -4.59
CA SER A 18 6.66 -16.48 -3.35
C SER A 18 7.64 -15.35 -3.56
N HIS A 19 7.69 -14.45 -2.59
CA HIS A 19 8.67 -13.37 -2.54
C HIS A 19 9.35 -13.35 -1.18
N MET A 20 10.62 -12.95 -1.17
CA MET A 20 11.41 -12.75 0.04
C MET A 20 11.48 -11.26 0.32
N GLY A 21 11.25 -10.88 1.57
CA GLY A 21 11.44 -9.51 2.04
C GLY A 21 12.44 -9.45 3.18
N GLU A 22 13.13 -8.33 3.25
CA GLU A 22 14.17 -8.07 4.25
C GLU A 22 13.69 -7.00 5.23
N GLY A 23 14.05 -7.18 6.50
CA GLY A 23 13.65 -6.26 7.55
C GLY A 23 14.74 -6.02 8.56
N PHE A 24 14.86 -4.76 8.98
CA PHE A 24 15.92 -4.32 9.87
C PHE A 24 15.35 -3.62 11.10
N SER A 25 15.99 -3.82 12.25
CA SER A 25 15.66 -3.07 13.45
C SER A 25 16.87 -2.92 14.36
N LYS A 26 17.05 -1.72 14.92
CA LYS A 26 18.11 -1.48 15.91
C LYS A 26 17.69 -2.00 17.28
N PHE A 27 18.63 -2.56 18.02
CA PHE A 27 18.39 -2.88 19.43
C PHE A 27 18.29 -1.58 20.24
N GLN A 28 17.32 -1.53 21.15
CA GLN A 28 17.34 -0.52 22.21
C GLN A 28 18.43 -0.91 23.21
N VAL A 29 19.26 0.06 23.58
CA VAL A 29 20.36 -0.12 24.53
C VAL A 29 20.16 0.81 25.71
N ASP A 30 20.46 0.29 26.90
CA ASP A 30 20.51 1.08 28.13
C ASP A 30 21.76 1.97 28.18
N ASP A 31 21.83 2.87 29.15
CA ASP A 31 22.99 3.74 29.39
C ASP A 31 24.28 2.93 29.68
N GLN A 32 24.13 1.68 30.13
CA GLN A 32 25.22 0.73 30.34
C GLN A 32 25.54 -0.15 29.12
N GLY A 33 24.92 0.09 27.96
CA GLY A 33 25.16 -0.66 26.72
C GLY A 33 24.56 -2.08 26.69
N ARG A 34 23.68 -2.41 27.64
CA ARG A 34 22.93 -3.68 27.67
C ARG A 34 21.72 -3.59 26.74
N ILE A 35 21.45 -4.66 26.02
CA ILE A 35 20.30 -4.72 25.10
C ILE A 35 19.01 -4.82 25.92
N ILE A 36 18.15 -3.81 25.80
CA ILE A 36 16.80 -3.82 26.34
C ILE A 36 15.87 -4.33 25.24
N ASN A 37 14.91 -5.17 25.60
CA ASN A 37 13.79 -5.54 24.71
C ASN A 37 14.20 -6.15 23.35
N ARG A 38 15.12 -7.13 23.37
CA ARG A 38 15.52 -7.92 22.17
C ARG A 38 14.34 -8.38 21.32
N HIS A 39 13.29 -8.86 21.97
CA HIS A 39 12.10 -9.39 21.32
C HIS A 39 11.30 -8.33 20.55
N TYR A 40 11.30 -7.07 21.00
CA TYR A 40 10.69 -5.98 20.22
C TYR A 40 11.48 -5.67 18.96
N ALA A 41 12.82 -5.66 19.02
CA ALA A 41 13.66 -5.45 17.84
C ALA A 41 13.41 -6.55 16.79
N ILE A 42 13.33 -7.82 17.22
CA ILE A 42 13.00 -8.94 16.34
C ILE A 42 11.61 -8.77 15.72
N ARG A 43 10.58 -8.50 16.54
CA ARG A 43 9.22 -8.28 16.02
C ARG A 43 9.15 -7.13 15.02
N SER A 44 9.86 -6.04 15.29
CA SER A 44 9.93 -4.87 14.41
C SER A 44 10.60 -5.22 13.08
N ALA A 45 11.77 -5.87 13.12
CA ALA A 45 12.45 -6.34 11.92
C ALA A 45 11.56 -7.30 11.10
N THR A 46 10.90 -8.26 11.75
CA THR A 46 10.00 -9.20 11.07
C THR A 46 8.80 -8.50 10.44
N LYS A 47 8.18 -7.52 11.12
CA LYS A 47 7.08 -6.73 10.53
C LYS A 47 7.53 -5.96 9.29
N ASP A 48 8.77 -5.48 9.31
CA ASP A 48 9.37 -4.77 8.19
C ASP A 48 9.62 -5.71 7.00
N GLY A 49 10.23 -6.88 7.25
CA GLY A 49 10.44 -7.89 6.21
C GLY A 49 9.15 -8.47 5.66
N VAL A 50 8.08 -8.58 6.47
CA VAL A 50 6.74 -8.91 5.97
C VAL A 50 6.21 -7.80 5.07
N ARG A 51 6.34 -6.52 5.46
CA ARG A 51 5.88 -5.38 4.66
C ARG A 51 6.59 -5.29 3.31
N ASP A 52 7.90 -5.51 3.31
CA ASP A 52 8.71 -5.59 2.10
C ASP A 52 8.23 -6.76 1.21
N ALA A 53 8.07 -7.95 1.79
CA ALA A 53 7.63 -9.13 1.06
C ALA A 53 6.22 -9.00 0.44
N ILE A 54 5.28 -8.36 1.12
CA ILE A 54 3.90 -8.15 0.63
C ILE A 54 3.80 -7.00 -0.40
N SER A 55 4.74 -6.06 -0.36
CA SER A 55 4.78 -4.94 -1.31
C SER A 55 4.93 -5.43 -2.76
N TYR A 56 5.67 -6.52 -2.96
CA TYR A 56 5.80 -7.22 -4.24
C TYR A 56 4.45 -7.69 -4.82
N PHE A 57 3.49 -8.02 -3.96
CA PHE A 57 2.15 -8.44 -4.36
C PHE A 57 1.18 -7.25 -4.51
N GLY A 58 1.66 -6.00 -4.39
CA GLY A 58 0.82 -4.80 -4.42
C GLY A 58 -0.06 -4.64 -3.17
N ILE A 59 0.28 -5.34 -2.07
CA ILE A 59 -0.47 -5.29 -0.81
C ILE A 59 0.26 -4.36 0.16
N GLY A 60 -0.38 -3.28 0.58
CA GLY A 60 0.18 -2.30 1.52
C GLY A 60 0.38 -0.93 0.91
N LYS A 61 0.68 0.07 1.75
CA LYS A 61 1.02 1.42 1.27
C LYS A 61 2.42 1.41 0.66
N SER A 62 2.59 2.11 -0.46
CA SER A 62 3.91 2.32 -1.07
C SER A 62 4.83 2.99 -0.06
N PHE A 63 6.05 2.48 0.13
CA PHE A 63 7.04 3.07 1.04
C PHE A 63 7.32 4.56 0.72
N ASN A 64 7.01 5.00 -0.50
CA ASN A 64 7.09 6.39 -0.94
C ASN A 64 6.10 7.34 -0.24
N ASP A 65 5.01 6.85 0.36
CA ASP A 65 4.05 7.72 1.06
C ASP A 65 4.54 8.17 2.46
N THR A 66 5.57 7.53 2.99
CA THR A 66 6.10 7.81 4.35
C THR A 66 7.38 8.61 4.37
N VAL A 67 8.03 8.83 3.22
CA VAL A 67 9.11 9.81 3.13
C VAL A 67 8.43 11.17 2.91
N LYS A 68 8.24 11.91 4.00
CA LYS A 68 8.11 13.38 3.90
C LYS A 68 9.43 13.90 3.36
N ILE A 69 9.61 13.81 2.04
CA ILE A 69 10.59 14.61 1.32
C ILE A 69 10.15 16.04 1.63
N ASN A 70 11.01 16.78 2.34
CA ASN A 70 10.88 18.23 2.42
C ASN A 70 10.99 18.75 0.98
N LYS A 71 9.88 18.73 0.24
CA LYS A 71 9.78 19.29 -1.09
C LYS A 71 9.88 20.80 -0.93
N ALA A 72 10.93 21.36 -1.50
CA ALA A 72 10.96 22.76 -1.91
C ALA A 72 9.68 23.06 -2.73
N PRO A 73 9.16 24.30 -2.67
CA PRO A 73 7.92 24.66 -3.34
C PRO A 73 8.14 24.68 -4.86
N ASP A 74 7.05 24.38 -5.57
CA ASP A 74 6.84 24.51 -7.02
C ASP A 74 7.61 23.55 -7.94
N VAL A 75 6.95 22.45 -8.31
CA VAL A 75 6.82 22.04 -9.72
C VAL A 75 5.46 21.35 -9.91
N GLU A 76 4.61 22.06 -10.63
CA GLU A 76 3.48 21.71 -11.50
C GLU A 76 2.83 20.31 -11.47
N GLU A 77 1.50 20.38 -11.51
CA GLU A 77 0.53 19.31 -11.76
C GLU A 77 0.95 18.41 -12.93
N HIS A 78 1.14 17.12 -12.67
CA HIS A 78 1.09 16.12 -13.72
C HIS A 78 -0.23 15.37 -13.64
N GLU A 79 -1.16 15.83 -14.48
CA GLU A 79 -2.12 14.98 -15.18
C GLU A 79 -1.40 13.74 -15.71
N THR A 80 -1.91 12.54 -15.36
CA THR A 80 -2.02 11.34 -16.22
C THR A 80 -2.31 10.14 -15.34
N LEU A 81 -3.55 9.63 -15.40
CA LEU A 81 -3.92 8.20 -15.35
C LEU A 81 -5.40 8.11 -15.75
N PHE A 82 -5.69 8.46 -17.01
CA PHE A 82 -6.94 8.10 -17.68
C PHE A 82 -6.90 6.61 -18.05
N GLU A 83 -6.98 5.73 -17.06
CA GLU A 83 -7.03 4.28 -17.31
C GLU A 83 -8.48 3.79 -17.27
N ASN A 84 -9.02 3.53 -18.47
CA ASN A 84 -10.15 2.67 -18.83
C ASN A 84 -10.88 1.99 -17.65
N ARG A 85 -11.69 2.73 -16.91
CA ARG A 85 -12.50 2.16 -15.83
C ARG A 85 -13.57 1.24 -16.43
N THR A 86 -13.65 0.01 -15.92
CA THR A 86 -14.63 -0.98 -16.33
C THR A 86 -15.66 -1.21 -15.24
N CYS A 87 -16.89 -1.55 -15.63
CA CYS A 87 -17.92 -1.89 -14.66
C CYS A 87 -17.54 -3.16 -13.88
N ILE A 88 -17.60 -3.11 -12.54
CA ILE A 88 -17.30 -4.24 -11.63
C ILE A 88 -18.19 -5.46 -11.90
N LYS A 89 -19.39 -5.28 -12.48
CA LYS A 89 -20.35 -6.36 -12.70
C LYS A 89 -20.28 -7.00 -14.09
N CYS A 90 -20.12 -6.20 -15.15
CA CYS A 90 -20.11 -6.70 -16.54
C CYS A 90 -18.77 -6.57 -17.26
N ASN A 91 -17.76 -5.98 -16.62
CA ASN A 91 -16.44 -5.74 -17.20
C ASN A 91 -16.44 -4.91 -18.50
N ILE A 92 -17.54 -4.19 -18.78
CA ILE A 92 -17.64 -3.28 -19.93
C ILE A 92 -16.98 -1.95 -19.56
N SER A 93 -16.25 -1.35 -20.49
CA SER A 93 -15.67 -0.01 -20.35
C SER A 93 -16.77 1.03 -20.08
N LEU A 94 -16.58 1.87 -19.07
CA LEU A 94 -17.55 2.90 -18.70
C LEU A 94 -17.58 4.00 -19.76
N SER A 95 -18.77 4.25 -20.30
CA SER A 95 -19.03 5.38 -21.19
C SER A 95 -18.89 6.72 -20.44
N ASP A 96 -18.86 7.83 -21.17
CA ASP A 96 -18.87 9.16 -20.55
C ASP A 96 -20.17 9.42 -19.77
N ASP A 97 -21.28 8.82 -20.19
CA ASP A 97 -22.58 8.98 -19.54
C ASP A 97 -22.65 8.17 -18.23
N ASP A 98 -22.08 6.97 -18.18
CA ASP A 98 -21.95 6.21 -16.94
C ASP A 98 -21.16 7.00 -15.89
N ARG A 99 -20.08 7.67 -16.31
CA ARG A 99 -19.22 8.46 -15.42
C ARG A 99 -19.94 9.70 -14.87
N LYS A 100 -20.70 10.40 -15.71
CA LYS A 100 -21.52 11.53 -15.26
C LYS A 100 -22.54 11.09 -14.22
N GLU A 101 -23.16 9.94 -14.42
CA GLU A 101 -24.19 9.42 -13.51
C GLU A 101 -23.59 8.95 -12.17
N LEU A 102 -22.46 8.25 -12.20
CA LEU A 102 -21.73 7.87 -10.98
C LEU A 102 -21.29 9.08 -10.16
N ASN A 103 -20.78 10.13 -10.83
CA ASN A 103 -20.39 11.38 -10.18
C ASN A 103 -21.60 12.12 -9.59
N ARG A 104 -22.72 12.15 -10.31
CA ARG A 104 -23.98 12.74 -9.84
C ARG A 104 -24.49 12.07 -8.56
N LEU A 105 -24.48 10.74 -8.55
CA LEU A 105 -24.94 9.93 -7.42
C LEU A 105 -23.87 9.74 -6.33
N LYS A 106 -22.67 10.32 -6.50
CA LYS A 106 -21.50 10.19 -5.60
C LYS A 106 -21.16 8.72 -5.29
N ILE A 107 -21.31 7.86 -6.28
CA ILE A 107 -21.02 6.43 -6.16
C ILE A 107 -19.52 6.21 -6.36
N LYS A 108 -18.86 5.61 -5.35
CA LYS A 108 -17.41 5.34 -5.38
C LYS A 108 -17.03 4.11 -6.22
N PHE A 109 -18.00 3.24 -6.50
CA PHE A 109 -17.80 1.98 -7.22
C PHE A 109 -18.08 2.17 -8.71
N ASP A 110 -17.24 1.59 -9.54
CA ASP A 110 -17.36 1.64 -11.00
C ASP A 110 -18.49 0.71 -11.47
N TYR A 111 -19.72 1.23 -11.57
CA TYR A 111 -20.88 0.55 -12.15
C TYR A 111 -21.30 1.24 -13.45
N CYS A 112 -21.68 0.48 -14.49
CA CYS A 112 -22.45 1.07 -15.57
C CYS A 112 -23.89 1.36 -15.10
N ILE A 113 -24.60 2.25 -15.79
CA ILE A 113 -25.95 2.73 -15.45
C ILE A 113 -26.94 1.58 -15.17
N ASP A 114 -26.82 0.48 -15.92
CA ASP A 114 -27.67 -0.70 -15.78
C ASP A 114 -27.40 -1.49 -14.50
N HIS A 115 -26.16 -1.43 -14.00
CA HIS A 115 -25.70 -2.19 -12.86
C HIS A 115 -25.63 -1.39 -11.56
N ILE A 116 -25.96 -0.10 -11.58
CA ILE A 116 -26.11 0.71 -10.37
C ILE A 116 -27.22 0.09 -9.51
N PRO A 117 -26.92 -0.35 -8.27
CA PRO A 117 -27.94 -0.92 -7.39
C PRO A 117 -29.06 0.07 -7.07
N LYS A 118 -30.31 -0.43 -7.00
CA LYS A 118 -31.52 0.42 -6.81
C LYS A 118 -31.44 1.35 -5.59
N HIS A 119 -30.74 0.94 -4.53
CA HIS A 119 -30.59 1.75 -3.31
C HIS A 119 -29.71 3.00 -3.51
N PHE A 120 -28.92 3.07 -4.59
CA PHE A 120 -28.13 4.24 -4.97
C PHE A 120 -28.84 5.18 -5.96
N LYS A 121 -29.96 4.76 -6.59
CA LYS A 121 -30.72 5.56 -7.59
C LYS A 121 -31.74 6.52 -6.95
N LYS A 122 -31.41 7.12 -5.80
CA LYS A 122 -32.32 8.01 -5.06
C LYS A 122 -32.35 9.42 -5.63
#